data_AF-A0A1B6L5H7-F1
#
_entry.id   AF-A0A1B6L5H7-F1
#
_cell.length_a   1.000
_cell.length_b   1.000
_cell.length_c   1.000
_cell.angle_alpha   90.00
_cell.angle_beta   90.00
_cell.angle_gamma   90.00
#
_symmetry.space_group_name_H-M   'P 1'
#
loop_
_entity.id
_entity.type
_entity.pdbx_description
1 polymer ?
#
loop_
_entity_poly.entity_id
_entity_poly.type
_entity_poly.pdbx_seq_one_letter_code
_entity_poly.pdbx_strand_id
1 'polypeptide(L)'
;MGKCLKQLSHCYCINRRAENPLQLYVTNFCGKSKEEMARSTGYQNWDVYFHEENHTTVFEKKDLVYLTSDSENILSKLDDTKVYIIGAFVDHNKHKGRTLSVANEQEITHAQLPIREFLEMNTRKVLTIDHVFEILLHVSEGITWKEALLKVIPQRKGAVEKST
;
A
#
# COMPACT_ATOMS: atom_id res chain seq x y z
N MET A 1 2.67 -1.22 -16.78
CA MET A 1 1.36 -0.74 -16.32
C MET A 1 0.42 -1.88 -15.90
N GLY A 2 0.13 -2.87 -16.77
CA GLY A 2 -0.84 -3.94 -16.46
C GLY A 2 -0.65 -4.71 -15.14
N LYS A 3 0.59 -4.95 -14.68
CA LYS A 3 0.84 -5.58 -13.36
C LYS A 3 0.32 -4.74 -12.18
N CYS A 4 0.47 -3.41 -12.26
CA CYS A 4 -0.01 -2.49 -11.23
C CYS A 4 -1.54 -2.47 -11.19
N LEU A 5 -2.20 -2.30 -12.34
CA LEU A 5 -3.67 -2.30 -12.42
C LEU A 5 -4.29 -3.62 -11.97
N LYS A 6 -3.61 -4.75 -12.22
CA LYS A 6 -4.04 -6.05 -11.71
C LYS A 6 -3.97 -6.13 -10.17
N GLN A 7 -2.92 -5.58 -9.56
CA GLN A 7 -2.82 -5.48 -8.09
C GLN A 7 -3.88 -4.53 -7.54
N LEU A 8 -4.15 -3.38 -8.18
CA LEU A 8 -5.24 -2.48 -7.80
C LEU A 8 -6.60 -3.20 -7.82
N SER A 9 -6.86 -4.00 -8.87
CA SER A 9 -8.07 -4.81 -8.98
C SER A 9 -8.17 -5.82 -7.84
N HIS A 10 -7.04 -6.38 -7.42
CA HIS A 10 -6.95 -7.27 -6.26
C HIS A 10 -7.29 -6.52 -4.97
N CYS A 11 -6.70 -5.35 -4.72
CA CYS A 11 -7.01 -4.51 -3.56
C CYS A 11 -8.53 -4.25 -3.46
N TYR A 12 -9.15 -3.81 -4.56
CA TYR A 12 -10.61 -3.59 -4.60
C TYR A 12 -11.40 -4.87 -4.30
N CYS A 13 -11.01 -6.00 -4.90
CA CYS A 13 -11.66 -7.29 -4.67
C CYS A 13 -11.60 -7.77 -3.21
N ILE A 14 -10.47 -7.56 -2.53
CA ILE A 14 -10.34 -7.89 -1.10
C ILE A 14 -11.17 -6.92 -0.29
N ASN A 15 -11.01 -5.61 -0.51
CA ASN A 15 -11.68 -4.56 0.25
C ASN A 15 -13.20 -4.70 0.23
N ARG A 16 -13.78 -4.98 -0.94
CA ARG A 16 -15.23 -5.18 -1.11
C ARG A 16 -15.79 -6.35 -0.32
N ARG A 17 -14.95 -7.33 0.05
CA ARG A 17 -15.34 -8.52 0.80
C ARG A 17 -14.94 -8.44 2.28
N ALA A 18 -14.29 -7.36 2.68
CA ALA A 18 -13.89 -7.13 4.06
C ALA A 18 -15.12 -6.90 4.94
N GLU A 19 -15.00 -7.25 6.22
CA GLU A 19 -16.05 -6.95 7.20
C GLU A 19 -16.13 -5.44 7.44
N ASN A 20 -14.96 -4.78 7.50
CA ASN A 20 -14.82 -3.34 7.63
C ASN A 20 -14.00 -2.78 6.46
N PRO A 21 -14.61 -2.53 5.29
CA PRO A 21 -13.90 -2.01 4.12
C PRO A 21 -13.27 -0.64 4.39
N LEU A 22 -12.02 -0.46 3.93
CA LEU A 22 -11.34 0.83 3.92
C LEU A 22 -11.90 1.74 2.83
N GLN A 23 -11.82 3.06 3.04
CA GLN A 23 -12.09 4.03 1.98
C GLN A 23 -10.91 4.04 0.99
N LEU A 24 -11.12 3.51 -0.23
CA LEU A 24 -10.06 3.32 -1.21
C LEU A 24 -10.02 4.49 -2.22
N TYR A 25 -8.86 5.13 -2.33
CA TYR A 25 -8.58 6.23 -3.25
C TYR A 25 -7.52 5.84 -4.27
N VAL A 26 -7.69 6.31 -5.52
CA VAL A 26 -6.69 6.21 -6.60
C VAL A 26 -6.44 7.61 -7.13
N THR A 27 -5.36 8.23 -6.65
CA THR A 27 -4.93 9.58 -7.05
C THR A 27 -3.93 9.54 -8.20
N ASN A 28 -3.69 10.68 -8.84
CA ASN A 28 -2.90 10.77 -10.08
C ASN A 28 -3.39 9.78 -11.16
N PHE A 29 -4.70 9.51 -11.20
CA PHE A 29 -5.32 8.56 -12.12
C PHE A 29 -5.53 9.17 -13.51
N CYS A 30 -4.44 9.38 -14.23
CA CYS A 30 -4.42 10.07 -15.52
C CYS A 30 -3.57 9.35 -16.58
N GLY A 31 -3.75 9.73 -17.85
CA GLY A 31 -2.98 9.20 -18.99
C GLY A 31 -3.07 7.68 -19.11
N LYS A 32 -1.92 7.01 -19.22
CA LYS A 32 -1.85 5.55 -19.49
C LYS A 32 -2.57 4.68 -18.45
N SER A 33 -2.61 5.06 -17.17
CA SER A 33 -3.33 4.26 -16.16
C SER A 33 -4.83 4.30 -16.43
N LYS A 34 -5.38 5.48 -16.71
CA LYS A 34 -6.79 5.69 -17.05
C LYS A 34 -7.17 5.04 -18.39
N GLU A 35 -6.34 5.20 -19.42
CA GLU A 35 -6.53 4.58 -20.74
C GLU A 35 -6.59 3.05 -20.65
N GLU A 36 -5.64 2.42 -19.93
CA GLU A 36 -5.59 0.97 -19.79
C GLU A 36 -6.73 0.43 -18.93
N MET A 37 -7.12 1.14 -17.86
CA MET A 37 -8.27 0.76 -17.03
C MET A 37 -9.58 0.83 -17.83
N ALA A 38 -9.72 1.82 -18.72
CA ALA A 38 -10.89 1.98 -19.58
C ALA A 38 -11.09 0.84 -20.58
N ARG A 39 -10.06 0.04 -20.87
CA ARG A 39 -10.19 -1.17 -21.69
C ARG A 39 -10.94 -2.29 -20.96
N SER A 40 -10.90 -2.29 -19.63
CA SER A 40 -11.69 -3.22 -18.81
C SER A 40 -13.04 -2.60 -18.47
N THR A 41 -14.13 -3.32 -18.71
CA THR A 41 -15.47 -2.84 -18.38
C THR A 41 -15.72 -2.89 -16.87
N GLY A 42 -16.35 -1.85 -16.32
CA GLY A 42 -16.97 -1.90 -15.00
C GLY A 42 -16.17 -1.31 -13.84
N TYR A 43 -14.96 -0.80 -14.05
CA TYR A 43 -14.22 -0.09 -12.98
C TYR A 43 -14.93 1.18 -12.53
N GLN A 44 -15.74 1.78 -13.41
CA GLN A 44 -16.56 2.95 -13.11
C GLN A 44 -17.64 2.69 -12.05
N ASN A 45 -18.00 1.41 -11.85
CA ASN A 45 -18.98 0.98 -10.85
C ASN A 45 -18.29 0.51 -9.55
N TRP A 46 -16.99 0.70 -9.43
CA TRP A 46 -16.28 0.35 -8.20
C TRP A 46 -16.53 1.42 -7.15
N ASP A 47 -16.72 0.96 -5.91
CA ASP A 47 -16.77 1.84 -4.74
C ASP A 47 -15.34 2.30 -4.38
N VAL A 48 -14.80 3.18 -5.23
CA VAL A 48 -13.43 3.70 -5.22
C VAL A 48 -13.43 5.14 -5.69
N TYR A 49 -12.73 6.01 -4.98
CA TYR A 49 -12.57 7.41 -5.36
C TYR A 49 -11.40 7.59 -6.32
N PHE A 50 -11.69 7.83 -7.60
CA PHE A 50 -10.68 8.12 -8.62
C PHE A 50 -10.47 9.62 -8.77
N HIS A 51 -9.23 10.08 -8.64
CA HIS A 51 -8.83 11.48 -8.78
C HIS A 51 -7.67 11.62 -9.77
N GLU A 52 -7.77 12.59 -10.69
CA GLU A 52 -6.66 12.92 -11.59
C GLU A 52 -5.56 13.73 -10.87
N GLU A 53 -5.95 14.41 -9.79
CA GLU A 53 -5.11 15.26 -8.95
C GLU A 53 -4.15 14.43 -8.08
N ASN A 54 -3.09 15.10 -7.61
CA ASN A 54 -2.18 14.50 -6.64
C ASN A 54 -2.83 14.36 -5.26
N HIS A 55 -2.42 13.34 -4.50
CA HIS A 55 -2.91 13.13 -3.13
C HIS A 55 -2.70 14.33 -2.20
N THR A 56 -1.68 15.17 -2.43
CA THR A 56 -1.47 16.43 -1.68
C THR A 56 -2.45 17.56 -2.04
N THR A 57 -3.20 17.41 -3.13
CA THR A 57 -4.30 18.30 -3.52
C THR A 57 -5.64 17.78 -3.02
N VAL A 58 -5.80 16.45 -2.95
CA VAL A 58 -7.03 15.79 -2.49
C VAL A 58 -7.15 15.82 -0.95
N PHE A 59 -6.03 15.73 -0.24
CA PHE A 59 -5.99 15.65 1.22
C PHE A 59 -5.02 16.68 1.81
N GLU A 60 -5.23 17.03 3.09
CA GLU A 60 -4.29 17.88 3.82
C GLU A 60 -2.97 17.15 4.07
N LYS A 61 -1.84 17.81 3.78
CA LYS A 61 -0.49 17.23 3.93
C LYS A 61 -0.24 16.61 5.31
N LYS A 62 -0.78 17.22 6.38
CA LYS A 62 -0.58 16.78 7.77
C LYS A 62 -1.20 15.41 8.06
N ASP A 63 -2.16 14.98 7.24
CA ASP A 63 -2.88 13.71 7.42
C ASP A 63 -2.31 12.58 6.55
N LEU A 64 -1.39 12.90 5.64
CA LEU A 64 -0.79 11.96 4.73
C LEU A 64 0.40 11.23 5.35
N VAL A 65 0.42 9.90 5.19
CA VAL A 65 1.56 9.03 5.54
C VAL A 65 1.93 8.18 4.33
N TYR A 66 3.07 8.46 3.71
CA TYR A 66 3.58 7.69 2.57
C TYR A 66 4.29 6.41 3.03
N LEU A 67 3.78 5.26 2.61
CA LEU A 67 4.37 3.97 2.95
C LEU A 67 5.52 3.62 2.00
N THR A 68 6.71 3.41 2.57
CA THR A 68 7.91 3.06 1.82
C THR A 68 8.84 2.19 2.65
N SER A 69 9.41 1.14 2.04
CA SER A 69 10.37 0.23 2.70
C SER A 69 11.71 0.88 3.03
N ASP A 70 11.98 2.06 2.47
CA ASP A 70 13.22 2.80 2.66
C ASP A 70 13.14 3.83 3.79
N SER A 71 11.94 4.05 4.38
CA SER A 71 11.75 4.99 5.50
C SER A 71 12.46 4.49 6.75
N GLU A 72 13.06 5.40 7.53
CA GLU A 72 13.60 5.10 8.85
C GLU A 72 12.50 4.97 9.93
N ASN A 73 11.38 5.68 9.76
CA ASN A 73 10.24 5.63 10.68
C ASN A 73 9.47 4.32 10.54
N ILE A 74 9.10 3.70 11.66
CA ILE A 74 8.31 2.45 11.70
C ILE A 74 6.86 2.78 12.04
N LEU A 75 5.93 2.24 11.25
CA LEU A 75 4.50 2.35 11.50
C LEU A 75 4.08 1.34 12.58
N SER A 76 3.99 1.78 13.82
CA SER A 76 3.65 0.91 14.97
C SER A 76 2.15 0.71 15.16
N LYS A 77 1.32 1.68 14.74
CA LYS A 77 -0.15 1.61 14.83
C LYS A 77 -0.79 2.34 13.66
N LEU A 78 -2.01 1.93 13.30
CA LEU A 78 -2.87 2.72 12.44
C LEU A 78 -3.57 3.80 13.25
N ASP A 79 -3.72 4.97 12.63
CA ASP A 79 -4.42 6.14 13.13
C ASP A 79 -5.59 6.40 12.16
N ASP A 80 -6.80 6.41 12.68
CA ASP A 80 -8.04 6.52 11.89
C ASP A 80 -8.23 7.93 11.31
N THR A 81 -7.46 8.92 11.78
CA THR A 81 -7.45 10.27 11.20
C THR A 81 -6.43 10.43 10.06
N LYS A 82 -5.71 9.37 9.68
CA LYS A 82 -4.63 9.44 8.68
C LYS A 82 -4.98 8.76 7.37
N VAL A 83 -4.32 9.22 6.31
CA VAL A 83 -4.40 8.69 4.95
C VAL A 83 -3.08 8.02 4.59
N TYR A 84 -3.11 6.70 4.47
CA TYR A 84 -1.94 5.89 4.14
C TYR A 84 -1.78 5.72 2.63
N ILE A 85 -0.67 6.19 2.08
CA ILE A 85 -0.39 6.17 0.64
C ILE A 85 0.50 4.98 0.29
N ILE A 86 0.07 4.17 -0.68
CA ILE A 86 0.86 3.08 -1.27
C ILE A 86 1.31 3.49 -2.67
N GLY A 87 2.61 3.46 -2.93
CA GLY A 87 3.16 3.78 -4.26
C GLY A 87 2.71 2.77 -5.33
N ALA A 88 1.86 3.21 -6.26
CA ALA A 88 1.27 2.37 -7.30
C ALA A 88 2.21 2.14 -8.51
N PHE A 89 3.39 1.56 -8.28
CA PHE A 89 4.29 1.15 -9.37
C PHE A 89 4.96 -0.20 -9.12
N VAL A 90 5.34 -0.87 -10.21
CA VAL A 90 6.02 -2.18 -10.17
C VAL A 90 7.34 -2.03 -10.91
N ASP A 91 8.42 -1.83 -10.16
CA ASP A 91 9.76 -1.63 -10.70
C ASP A 91 10.74 -2.78 -10.38
N HIS A 92 10.28 -3.83 -9.69
CA HIS A 92 11.13 -4.90 -9.16
C HIS A 92 12.24 -4.39 -8.22
N ASN A 93 11.99 -3.29 -7.50
CA ASN A 93 12.94 -2.59 -6.63
C ASN A 93 14.23 -2.19 -7.37
N LYS A 94 14.08 -1.69 -8.60
CA LYS A 94 15.18 -1.14 -9.40
C LYS A 94 15.50 0.30 -8.97
N HIS A 95 14.50 1.04 -8.50
CA HIS A 95 14.63 2.44 -8.07
C HIS A 95 14.47 2.56 -6.56
N LYS A 96 15.46 2.06 -5.82
CA LYS A 96 15.54 2.22 -4.36
C LYS A 96 15.44 3.69 -3.97
N GLY A 97 14.69 3.99 -2.91
CA GLY A 97 14.55 5.33 -2.36
C GLY A 97 13.62 6.27 -3.14
N ARG A 98 13.02 5.84 -4.26
CA ARG A 98 12.19 6.73 -5.09
C ARG A 98 10.94 7.24 -4.37
N THR A 99 10.19 6.36 -3.71
CA THR A 99 9.01 6.71 -2.93
C THR A 99 9.35 7.58 -1.73
N LEU A 100 10.49 7.32 -1.09
CA LEU A 100 10.99 8.14 0.00
C LEU A 100 11.35 9.55 -0.48
N SER A 101 12.04 9.67 -1.62
CA SER A 101 12.34 10.97 -2.26
C SER A 101 11.06 11.76 -2.53
N VAL A 102 10.04 11.11 -3.11
CA VAL A 102 8.74 11.74 -3.38
C VAL A 102 8.08 12.24 -2.09
N ALA A 103 8.08 11.45 -1.02
CA ALA A 103 7.51 11.86 0.26
C ALA A 103 8.26 13.07 0.85
N ASN A 104 9.59 13.07 0.78
CA ASN A 104 10.43 14.16 1.26
C ASN A 104 10.23 15.45 0.43
N GLU A 105 10.23 15.34 -0.90
CA GLU A 105 9.98 16.46 -1.82
C GLU A 105 8.59 17.08 -1.62
N GLN A 106 7.61 16.25 -1.25
CA GLN A 106 6.24 16.70 -0.95
C GLN A 106 6.05 17.18 0.48
N GLU A 107 7.06 17.02 1.34
CA GLU A 107 7.05 17.36 2.77
C GLU A 107 5.91 16.67 3.52
N ILE A 108 5.69 15.38 3.24
CA ILE A 108 4.68 14.55 3.92
C ILE A 108 5.34 13.49 4.79
N THR A 109 4.62 13.06 5.83
CA THR A 109 5.12 12.01 6.72
C THR A 109 5.32 10.71 5.93
N HIS A 110 6.35 9.94 6.27
CA HIS A 110 6.60 8.63 5.66
C HIS A 110 6.93 7.58 6.73
N ALA A 111 6.57 6.33 6.46
CA ALA A 111 6.82 5.20 7.35
C ALA A 111 7.04 3.88 6.59
N GLN A 112 7.76 2.95 7.20
CA GLN A 112 7.85 1.55 6.76
C GLN A 112 6.95 0.67 7.64
N LEU A 113 6.47 -0.45 7.09
CA LEU A 113 5.80 -1.47 7.88
C LEU A 113 6.78 -2.13 8.87
N PRO A 114 6.33 -2.61 10.05
CA PRO A 114 7.18 -3.21 11.08
C PRO A 114 7.65 -4.64 10.74
N ILE A 115 7.98 -4.91 9.47
CA ILE A 115 8.36 -6.24 8.97
C ILE A 115 9.59 -6.77 9.71
N ARG A 116 10.58 -5.91 9.98
CA ARG A 116 11.85 -6.31 10.61
C ARG A 116 11.72 -6.68 12.09
N GLU A 117 10.66 -6.22 12.73
CA GLU A 117 10.38 -6.50 14.14
C GLU A 117 9.88 -7.94 14.30
N PHE A 118 9.05 -8.40 13.36
CA PHE A 118 8.34 -9.68 13.48
C PHE A 118 8.90 -10.81 12.60
N LEU A 119 9.56 -10.46 11.47
CA LEU A 119 9.95 -11.45 10.46
C LEU A 119 11.44 -11.38 10.10
N GLU A 120 12.06 -12.57 10.13
CA GLU A 120 13.31 -12.83 9.43
C GLU A 120 13.00 -13.32 8.02
N MET A 121 13.62 -12.69 7.02
CA MET A 121 13.41 -13.02 5.62
C MET A 121 14.76 -13.10 4.92
N ASN A 122 15.03 -14.22 4.26
CA ASN A 122 16.21 -14.40 3.39
C ASN A 122 16.12 -13.58 2.09
N THR A 123 14.92 -13.08 1.78
CA THR A 123 14.63 -12.31 0.56
C THR A 123 14.37 -10.84 0.86
N ARG A 124 14.37 -10.02 -0.20
CA ARG A 124 14.15 -8.57 -0.10
C ARG A 124 12.78 -8.28 0.55
N LYS A 125 12.77 -7.37 1.52
CA LYS A 125 11.59 -6.94 2.29
C LYS A 125 10.68 -5.95 1.54
N VAL A 126 10.68 -6.01 0.21
CA VAL A 126 9.77 -5.22 -0.64
C VAL A 126 8.53 -6.06 -0.93
N LEU A 127 7.38 -5.50 -0.58
CA LEU A 127 6.07 -6.10 -0.79
C LEU A 127 5.41 -5.53 -2.04
N THR A 128 4.43 -6.26 -2.57
CA THR A 128 3.58 -5.79 -3.67
C THR A 128 2.48 -4.90 -3.12
N ILE A 129 1.81 -4.13 -3.99
CA ILE A 129 0.78 -3.15 -3.61
C ILE A 129 -0.38 -3.85 -2.90
N ASP A 130 -0.82 -4.99 -3.45
CA ASP A 130 -1.88 -5.83 -2.89
C ASP A 130 -1.51 -6.39 -1.52
N HIS A 131 -0.27 -6.86 -1.32
CA HIS A 131 0.16 -7.33 0.00
C HIS A 131 0.18 -6.21 1.05
N VAL A 132 0.70 -5.02 0.71
CA VAL A 132 0.69 -3.88 1.64
C VAL A 132 -0.74 -3.52 2.00
N PHE A 133 -1.63 -3.44 1.00
CA PHE A 133 -3.04 -3.15 1.21
C PHE A 133 -3.72 -4.18 2.12
N GLU A 134 -3.54 -5.48 1.85
CA GLU A 134 -4.14 -6.56 2.64
C GLU A 134 -3.64 -6.57 4.10
N ILE A 135 -2.36 -6.27 4.33
CA ILE A 135 -1.82 -6.12 5.69
C ILE A 135 -2.51 -4.96 6.42
N LEU A 136 -2.64 -3.78 5.78
CA LEU A 136 -3.30 -2.63 6.40
C LEU A 136 -4.76 -2.92 6.72
N LEU A 137 -5.47 -3.60 5.81
CA LEU A 137 -6.86 -4.00 6.01
C LEU A 137 -6.98 -4.92 7.23
N HIS A 138 -6.16 -5.97 7.33
CA HIS A 138 -6.18 -6.85 8.49
C HIS A 138 -5.88 -6.12 9.80
N VAL A 139 -4.89 -5.22 9.80
CA VAL A 139 -4.57 -4.43 11.00
C VAL A 139 -5.71 -3.49 11.38
N SER A 140 -6.41 -2.90 10.40
CA SER A 140 -7.61 -2.09 10.67
C SER A 140 -8.78 -2.90 11.23
N GLU A 141 -8.82 -4.21 10.97
CA GLU A 141 -9.79 -5.16 11.54
C GLU A 141 -9.37 -5.67 12.94
N GLY A 142 -8.30 -5.14 13.52
CA GLY A 142 -7.82 -5.51 14.86
C GLY A 142 -6.85 -6.70 14.89
N ILE A 143 -6.45 -7.23 13.73
CA ILE A 143 -5.40 -8.27 13.66
C ILE A 143 -4.05 -7.64 13.98
N THR A 144 -3.21 -8.33 14.76
CA THR A 144 -1.89 -7.79 15.10
C THR A 144 -0.99 -7.68 13.86
N TRP A 145 -0.04 -6.75 13.87
CA TRP A 145 0.94 -6.63 12.78
C TRP A 145 1.63 -7.94 12.44
N LYS A 146 2.06 -8.71 13.47
CA LYS A 146 2.71 -10.00 13.32
C LYS A 146 1.83 -11.00 12.57
N GLU A 147 0.58 -11.16 13.00
CA GLU A 147 -0.37 -12.08 12.38
C GLU A 147 -0.69 -11.67 10.94
N ALA A 148 -0.95 -10.39 10.70
CA ALA A 148 -1.22 -9.86 9.36
C ALA A 148 -0.03 -10.08 8.42
N LEU A 149 1.20 -9.80 8.88
CA LEU A 149 2.42 -10.02 8.12
C LEU A 149 2.63 -11.50 7.78
N LEU A 150 2.45 -12.43 8.75
CA LEU A 150 2.60 -13.87 8.53
C LEU A 150 1.52 -14.43 7.58
N LYS A 151 0.30 -13.91 7.67
CA LYS A 151 -0.83 -14.34 6.83
C LYS A 151 -0.63 -13.94 5.37
N VAL A 152 -0.18 -12.71 5.12
CA VAL A 152 -0.11 -12.14 3.77
C VAL A 152 1.21 -12.44 3.08
N ILE A 153 2.33 -12.45 3.81
CA ILE A 153 3.64 -12.66 3.19
C ILE A 153 3.84 -14.16 2.94
N PRO A 154 3.92 -14.61 1.67
CA PRO A 154 3.93 -16.03 1.38
C PRO A 154 5.21 -16.70 1.89
N GLN A 155 5.06 -17.88 2.51
CA GLN A 155 6.14 -18.67 3.14
C GLN A 155 7.36 -18.89 2.23
N ARG A 156 7.15 -18.98 0.90
CA ARG A 156 8.24 -19.09 -0.10
C ARG A 156 9.24 -17.93 -0.10
N LYS A 157 8.94 -16.80 0.56
CA LYS A 157 9.91 -15.73 0.80
C LYS A 157 10.88 -16.02 1.96
N GLY A 158 10.76 -17.20 2.59
CA GLY A 158 11.55 -17.62 3.75
C GLY A 158 11.22 -16.81 5.00
N ALA A 159 9.98 -16.31 5.10
CA ALA A 159 9.52 -15.59 6.28
C ALA A 159 9.38 -16.58 7.43
N VAL A 160 10.29 -16.49 8.39
CA VAL A 160 10.23 -17.24 9.65
C VAL A 160 9.96 -16.22 10.74
N GLU A 161 9.10 -16.60 11.68
CA GLU A 161 8.87 -15.81 12.88
C GLU A 161 10.20 -15.59 13.59
N LYS A 162 10.46 -14.35 14.00
CA LYS A 162 11.63 -14.05 14.80
C LYS A 162 11.43 -14.59 16.20
N SER A 163 12.15 -15.66 16.55
CA SER A 163 12.21 -16.16 17.93
C SER A 163 12.72 -15.03 18.82
N THR A 164 11.88 -14.61 19.77
CA THR A 164 12.27 -13.64 20.81
C THR A 164 13.09 -14.34 21.89
#